data_AF-A0A839JBS3-F1
#
_entry.id   AF-A0A839JBS3-F1
#
_cell.length_a   1.000
_cell.length_b   1.000
_cell.length_c   1.000
_cell.angle_alpha   90.00
_cell.angle_beta   90.00
_cell.angle_gamma   90.00
#
_symmetry.space_group_name_H-M   'P 1'
#
loop_
_entity.id
_entity.type
_entity.pdbx_description
1 polymer ?
#
loop_
_entity_poly.entity_id
_entity_poly.type
_entity_poly.pdbx_seq_one_letter_code
_entity_poly.pdbx_strand_id
1 'polypeptide(L)'
;MTDHNPSPGYSGDTEAHLPPSHNPLPELSGGQAKPKISEQAFIEVQESEEFEQLRKTFRGFAFPMTIAFLAWYFAYVLASVYAKDFMSQPFLGMAHFNLGHFLGLMQFVTTFLITWLYIRHANTKLDPISSRIRERLEGAAQ
;
A
#
# COMPACT_ATOMS: atom_id res chain seq x y z
N MET A 1 47.83 47.72 -20.30
CA MET A 1 46.52 48.37 -20.44
C MET A 1 45.49 47.28 -20.64
N THR A 2 44.85 46.83 -19.57
CA THR A 2 43.69 45.93 -19.58
C THR A 2 42.79 46.40 -18.45
N ASP A 3 41.76 47.15 -18.82
CA ASP A 3 40.76 47.69 -17.90
C ASP A 3 39.90 46.55 -17.34
N HIS A 4 39.83 46.46 -16.02
CA HIS A 4 38.83 45.66 -15.32
C HIS A 4 37.64 46.58 -15.04
N ASN A 5 36.61 46.48 -15.89
CA ASN A 5 35.34 47.18 -15.77
C ASN A 5 34.41 46.43 -14.79
N PRO A 6 34.01 47.00 -13.64
CA PRO A 6 33.02 46.36 -12.79
C PRO A 6 31.63 46.53 -13.41
N SER A 7 30.97 45.40 -13.76
CA SER A 7 29.61 45.42 -14.31
C SER A 7 28.63 46.08 -13.33
N PRO A 8 27.85 47.08 -13.78
CA PRO A 8 26.84 47.71 -12.95
C PRO A 8 25.54 46.88 -12.96
N GLY A 9 24.91 46.72 -11.80
CA GLY A 9 23.49 46.37 -11.74
C GLY A 9 23.13 44.96 -11.27
N TYR A 10 23.65 44.52 -10.12
CA TYR A 10 23.01 43.42 -9.39
C TYR A 10 22.15 43.96 -8.26
N SER A 11 21.00 44.54 -8.61
CA SER A 11 19.86 44.66 -7.68
C SER A 11 19.25 43.27 -7.59
N GLY A 12 19.19 42.69 -6.38
CA GLY A 12 18.77 41.32 -6.10
C GLY A 12 17.30 40.98 -6.40
N ASP A 13 16.65 41.75 -7.28
CA ASP A 13 15.22 41.66 -7.56
C ASP A 13 15.02 41.18 -9.01
N THR A 14 15.56 40.01 -9.35
CA THR A 14 15.42 39.38 -10.67
C THR A 14 13.98 38.96 -11.01
N GLU A 15 13.06 39.03 -10.04
CA GLU A 15 11.69 38.53 -10.15
C GLU A 15 10.68 39.58 -10.64
N ALA A 16 11.02 40.87 -10.62
CA ALA A 16 10.11 41.97 -10.98
C ALA A 16 9.79 42.08 -12.49
N HIS A 17 10.54 41.36 -13.34
CA HIS A 17 10.49 41.50 -14.81
C HIS A 17 9.92 40.27 -15.54
N LEU A 18 9.27 39.35 -14.82
CA LEU A 18 8.69 38.17 -15.43
C LEU A 18 7.32 38.48 -16.08
N PRO A 19 7.02 37.88 -17.26
CA PRO A 19 5.74 38.09 -17.92
C PRO A 19 4.58 37.58 -17.05
N PRO A 20 3.38 38.21 -17.12
CA PRO A 20 2.25 37.89 -16.24
C PRO A 20 1.73 36.44 -16.32
N SER A 21 2.12 35.71 -17.37
CA SER A 21 1.70 34.33 -17.64
C SER A 21 2.71 33.27 -17.21
N HIS A 22 3.75 33.62 -16.44
CA HIS A 22 4.67 32.63 -15.89
C HIS A 22 4.02 31.90 -14.70
N ASN A 23 4.26 30.59 -14.61
CA ASN A 23 3.96 29.84 -13.40
C ASN A 23 4.98 30.30 -12.33
N PRO A 24 4.55 30.88 -11.19
CA PRO A 24 5.49 31.38 -10.20
C PRO A 24 6.37 30.25 -9.66
N LEU A 25 7.60 30.59 -9.29
CA LEU A 25 8.50 29.64 -8.64
C LEU A 25 7.80 29.07 -7.39
N PRO A 26 7.92 27.76 -7.13
CA PRO A 26 7.28 27.09 -5.97
C PRO A 26 7.67 27.65 -4.60
N GLU A 27 8.63 28.57 -4.56
CA GLU A 27 9.25 29.10 -3.35
C GLU A 27 8.39 30.17 -2.64
N LEU A 28 7.38 30.78 -3.30
CA LEU A 28 6.62 31.91 -2.71
C LEU A 28 5.08 31.81 -2.78
N SER A 29 4.51 30.79 -3.44
CA SER A 29 3.05 30.66 -3.55
C SER A 29 2.48 29.75 -2.45
N GLY A 30 2.13 30.37 -1.31
CA GLY A 30 0.95 29.96 -0.52
C GLY A 30 0.87 28.51 -0.05
N GLY A 31 2.01 27.88 0.23
CA GLY A 31 2.04 26.55 0.80
C GLY A 31 1.41 26.57 2.18
N GLN A 32 0.11 26.24 2.28
CA GLN A 32 -0.37 25.49 3.43
C GLN A 32 0.63 24.35 3.60
N ALA A 33 1.52 24.50 4.57
CA ALA A 33 2.35 23.42 5.03
C ALA A 33 1.37 22.33 5.41
N LYS A 34 1.18 21.34 4.52
CA LYS A 34 0.64 20.03 4.88
C LYS A 34 1.29 19.73 6.22
N PRO A 35 0.53 19.57 7.32
CA PRO A 35 1.13 19.48 8.63
C PRO A 35 2.21 18.41 8.55
N LYS A 36 3.47 18.83 8.66
CA LYS A 36 4.58 17.89 8.76
C LYS A 36 4.29 17.19 10.06
N ILE A 37 3.72 15.99 9.98
CA ILE A 37 3.63 15.08 11.11
C ILE A 37 5.06 15.03 11.64
N SER A 38 5.29 15.62 12.82
CA SER A 38 6.64 15.74 13.35
C SER A 38 7.17 14.33 13.56
N GLU A 39 8.42 14.11 13.17
CA GLU A 39 9.08 12.81 13.31
C GLU A 39 9.00 12.32 14.77
N GLN A 40 9.01 13.26 15.72
CA GLN A 40 8.78 13.04 17.15
C GLN A 40 7.36 12.55 17.47
N ALA A 41 6.30 13.11 16.87
CA ALA A 41 4.94 12.61 17.04
C ALA A 41 4.76 11.23 16.37
N PHE A 42 5.52 10.93 15.31
CA PHE A 42 5.52 9.60 14.69
C PHE A 42 6.18 8.55 15.60
N ILE A 43 7.28 8.91 16.26
CA ILE A 43 8.00 8.04 17.22
C ILE A 43 7.16 7.80 18.48
N GLU A 44 6.54 8.84 19.04
CA GLU A 44 5.71 8.76 20.25
C GLU A 44 4.45 7.88 20.03
N VAL A 45 3.85 7.96 18.83
CA VAL A 45 2.74 7.07 18.44
C VAL A 45 3.23 5.66 18.13
N GLN A 46 4.43 5.50 17.55
CA GLN A 46 5.01 4.19 17.24
C GLN A 46 5.45 3.41 18.49
N GLU A 47 5.79 4.09 19.59
CA GLU A 47 6.11 3.49 20.91
C GLU A 47 4.86 3.17 21.75
N SER A 48 3.68 3.67 21.36
CA SER A 48 2.43 3.39 22.07
C SER A 48 2.00 1.92 21.96
N GLU A 49 1.53 1.33 23.07
CA GLU A 49 1.05 -0.07 23.12
C GLU A 49 -0.07 -0.36 22.10
N GLU A 50 -0.82 0.67 21.67
CA GLU A 50 -1.85 0.56 20.63
C GLU A 50 -1.26 0.22 19.25
N PHE A 51 -0.09 0.76 18.90
CA PHE A 51 0.55 0.50 17.59
C PHE A 51 1.17 -0.91 17.53
N GLU A 52 1.72 -1.39 18.64
CA GLU A 52 2.20 -2.76 18.80
C GLU A 52 1.04 -3.76 18.74
N GLN A 53 -0.10 -3.49 19.40
CA GLN A 53 -1.30 -4.35 19.28
C GLN A 53 -1.84 -4.42 17.85
N LEU A 54 -1.80 -3.30 17.12
CA LEU A 54 -2.20 -3.25 15.71
C LEU A 54 -1.23 -4.08 14.84
N ARG A 55 0.09 -3.93 15.04
CA ARG A 55 1.12 -4.72 14.35
C ARG A 55 1.04 -6.21 14.67
N LYS A 56 0.81 -6.57 15.94
CA LYS A 56 0.76 -7.96 16.40
C LYS A 56 -0.49 -8.68 15.90
N THR A 57 -1.61 -7.96 15.86
CA THR A 57 -2.83 -8.38 15.18
C THR A 57 -2.58 -8.64 13.69
N PHE A 58 -1.98 -7.66 13.00
CA PHE A 58 -1.73 -7.73 11.57
C PHE A 58 -0.81 -8.91 11.23
N ARG A 59 0.31 -9.05 11.96
CA ARG A 59 1.27 -10.14 11.78
C ARG A 59 0.71 -11.50 12.18
N GLY A 60 -0.12 -11.57 13.23
CA GLY A 60 -0.74 -12.81 13.69
C GLY A 60 -1.66 -13.45 12.65
N PHE A 61 -2.26 -12.66 11.75
CA PHE A 61 -3.10 -13.16 10.67
C PHE A 61 -2.35 -13.29 9.34
N ALA A 62 -1.58 -12.27 8.95
CA ALA A 62 -0.89 -12.24 7.66
C ALA A 62 0.21 -13.31 7.57
N PHE A 63 0.98 -13.50 8.64
CA PHE A 63 2.15 -14.39 8.61
C PHE A 63 1.78 -15.86 8.41
N PRO A 64 0.80 -16.44 9.15
CA PRO A 64 0.32 -17.80 8.87
C PRO A 64 -0.26 -17.96 7.46
N MET A 65 -1.00 -16.96 6.97
CA MET A 65 -1.59 -16.98 5.63
C MET A 65 -0.51 -16.99 4.54
N THR A 66 0.54 -16.17 4.68
CA THR A 66 1.69 -16.18 3.76
C THR A 66 2.42 -17.51 3.80
N ILE A 67 2.65 -18.11 4.97
CA ILE A 67 3.27 -19.43 5.08
C ILE A 67 2.41 -20.48 4.38
N ALA A 68 1.11 -20.50 4.62
CA ALA A 68 0.19 -21.43 3.98
C ALA A 68 0.20 -21.28 2.46
N PHE A 69 0.18 -20.03 1.96
CA PHE A 69 0.28 -19.74 0.53
C PHE A 69 1.59 -20.23 -0.08
N LEU A 70 2.73 -19.96 0.57
CA LEU A 70 4.04 -20.41 0.10
C LEU A 70 4.14 -21.94 0.10
N ALA A 71 3.68 -22.59 1.17
CA ALA A 71 3.66 -24.05 1.25
C ALA A 71 2.81 -24.66 0.11
N TRP A 72 1.62 -24.11 -0.13
CA TRP A 72 0.75 -24.53 -1.22
C TRP A 72 1.36 -24.27 -2.60
N TYR A 73 1.98 -23.10 -2.81
CA TYR A 73 2.69 -22.76 -4.04
C TYR A 73 3.84 -23.74 -4.31
N PHE A 74 4.67 -24.03 -3.31
CA PHE A 74 5.75 -25.00 -3.47
C PHE A 74 5.21 -26.41 -3.72
N ALA A 75 4.14 -26.82 -3.03
CA ALA A 75 3.48 -28.09 -3.30
C ALA A 75 3.04 -28.20 -4.77
N TYR A 76 2.46 -27.13 -5.35
CA TYR A 76 2.13 -27.07 -6.77
C TYR A 76 3.37 -27.17 -7.67
N VAL A 77 4.45 -26.43 -7.37
CA VAL A 77 5.69 -26.46 -8.17
C VAL A 77 6.29 -27.86 -8.15
N LEU A 78 6.44 -28.48 -6.98
CA LEU A 78 6.96 -29.84 -6.84
C LEU A 78 6.07 -30.85 -7.57
N ALA A 79 4.76 -30.77 -7.40
CA ALA A 79 3.83 -31.63 -8.14
C ALA A 79 3.96 -31.45 -9.65
N SER A 80 4.19 -30.23 -10.15
CA SER A 80 4.34 -29.98 -11.59
C SER A 80 5.58 -30.62 -12.19
N VAL A 81 6.66 -30.72 -11.40
CA VAL A 81 7.94 -31.29 -11.84
C VAL A 81 7.97 -32.80 -11.66
N TYR A 82 7.56 -33.29 -10.49
CA TYR A 82 7.70 -34.70 -10.10
C TYR A 82 6.47 -35.56 -10.40
N ALA A 83 5.27 -34.97 -10.39
CA ALA A 83 4.00 -35.70 -10.53
C ALA A 83 3.32 -35.41 -11.88
N LYS A 84 4.07 -35.51 -12.99
CA LYS A 84 3.57 -35.25 -14.35
C LYS A 84 2.35 -36.08 -14.72
N ASP A 85 2.34 -37.37 -14.33
CA ASP A 85 1.22 -38.26 -14.63
C ASP A 85 -0.06 -37.82 -13.89
N PHE A 86 0.07 -37.38 -12.64
CA PHE A 86 -1.02 -36.83 -11.84
C PHE A 86 -1.51 -35.48 -12.40
N MET A 87 -0.58 -34.59 -12.76
CA MET A 87 -0.90 -33.29 -13.35
C MET A 87 -1.54 -33.39 -14.74
N SER A 88 -1.31 -34.47 -15.45
CA SER A 88 -1.88 -34.74 -16.78
C SER A 88 -3.23 -35.45 -16.72
N GLN A 89 -3.73 -35.79 -15.53
CA GLN A 89 -5.04 -36.41 -15.42
C GLN A 89 -6.14 -35.43 -15.86
N PRO A 90 -7.06 -35.86 -16.75
CA PRO A 90 -8.19 -35.03 -17.16
C PRO A 90 -9.06 -34.71 -15.95
N PHE A 91 -9.34 -33.43 -15.76
CA PHE A 91 -10.15 -32.94 -14.65
C PHE A 91 -11.62 -32.94 -15.06
N LEU A 92 -12.46 -33.61 -14.26
CA LEU A 92 -13.91 -33.69 -14.49
C LEU A 92 -14.33 -34.19 -15.89
N GLY A 93 -13.55 -35.07 -16.51
CA GLY A 93 -13.87 -35.63 -17.83
C GLY A 93 -13.60 -34.70 -19.02
N MET A 94 -13.05 -33.51 -18.78
CA MET A 94 -12.62 -32.60 -19.84
C MET A 94 -11.25 -33.03 -20.40
N ALA A 95 -11.21 -33.52 -21.63
CA ALA A 95 -10.00 -34.06 -22.25
C ALA A 95 -8.84 -33.06 -22.41
N HIS A 96 -9.12 -31.76 -22.39
CA HIS A 96 -8.13 -30.68 -22.55
C HIS A 96 -7.85 -29.90 -21.26
N PHE A 97 -8.61 -30.14 -20.20
CA PHE A 97 -8.46 -29.44 -18.93
C PHE A 97 -7.99 -30.41 -17.87
N ASN A 98 -6.69 -30.39 -17.62
CA ASN A 98 -6.04 -31.33 -16.70
C ASN A 98 -5.93 -30.75 -15.29
N LEU A 99 -5.66 -31.62 -14.32
CA LEU A 99 -5.52 -31.23 -12.92
C LEU A 99 -4.44 -30.16 -12.69
N GLY A 100 -3.37 -30.15 -13.49
CA GLY A 100 -2.37 -29.09 -13.44
C GLY A 100 -2.93 -27.70 -13.77
N HIS A 101 -3.84 -27.60 -14.75
CA HIS A 101 -4.51 -26.34 -15.08
C HIS A 101 -5.43 -25.91 -13.95
N PHE A 102 -6.18 -26.84 -13.36
CA PHE A 102 -7.04 -26.57 -12.21
C PHE A 102 -6.24 -26.05 -11.01
N LEU A 103 -5.16 -26.74 -10.64
CA LEU A 103 -4.30 -26.32 -9.54
C LEU A 103 -3.62 -24.98 -9.81
N GLY A 104 -3.19 -24.74 -11.05
CA GLY A 104 -2.69 -23.43 -11.49
C GLY A 104 -3.74 -22.33 -11.37
N LEU A 105 -4.99 -22.59 -11.74
CA LEU A 105 -6.09 -21.64 -11.60
C LEU A 105 -6.42 -21.36 -10.11
N MET A 106 -6.35 -22.41 -9.28
CA MET A 106 -6.50 -22.28 -7.84
C MET A 106 -5.44 -21.35 -7.23
N GLN A 107 -4.23 -21.25 -7.78
CA GLN A 107 -3.24 -20.27 -7.30
C GLN A 107 -3.78 -18.84 -7.39
N PHE A 108 -4.41 -18.47 -8.52
CA PHE A 108 -5.03 -17.15 -8.68
C PHE A 108 -6.17 -16.92 -7.68
N VAL A 109 -7.06 -17.90 -7.54
CA VAL A 109 -8.17 -17.83 -6.57
C VAL A 109 -7.63 -17.63 -5.15
N THR A 110 -6.54 -18.31 -4.79
CA THR A 110 -5.93 -18.21 -3.47
C THR A 110 -5.41 -16.79 -3.21
N THR A 111 -4.80 -16.14 -4.20
CA THR A 111 -4.35 -14.73 -4.10
C THR A 111 -5.51 -13.76 -3.81
N PHE A 112 -6.62 -13.90 -4.55
CA PHE A 112 -7.82 -13.09 -4.30
C PHE A 112 -8.42 -13.40 -2.94
N LEU A 113 -8.46 -14.68 -2.55
CA LEU A 113 -8.98 -15.10 -1.25
C LEU A 113 -8.16 -14.53 -0.09
N ILE A 114 -6.82 -14.53 -0.19
CA ILE A 114 -5.93 -13.93 0.82
C ILE A 114 -6.20 -12.43 0.94
N THR A 115 -6.32 -11.72 -0.19
CA THR A 115 -6.61 -10.28 -0.22
C THR A 115 -7.98 -9.98 0.38
N TRP A 116 -9.00 -10.77 0.04
CA TRP A 116 -10.34 -10.63 0.59
C TRP A 116 -10.38 -10.95 2.09
N LEU A 117 -9.72 -12.01 2.53
CA LEU A 117 -9.58 -12.38 3.94
C LEU A 117 -8.87 -11.27 4.72
N TYR A 118 -7.86 -10.64 4.14
CA TYR A 118 -7.19 -9.47 4.71
C TYR A 118 -8.16 -8.30 4.87
N ILE A 119 -8.88 -7.92 3.81
CA ILE A 119 -9.86 -6.82 3.86
C ILE A 119 -10.96 -7.14 4.88
N ARG A 120 -11.46 -8.36 4.91
CA ARG A 120 -12.46 -8.81 5.88
C ARG A 120 -11.92 -8.72 7.30
N HIS A 121 -10.70 -9.18 7.57
CA HIS A 121 -10.10 -9.12 8.90
C HIS A 121 -9.86 -7.67 9.34
N ALA A 122 -9.36 -6.82 8.44
CA ALA A 122 -9.20 -5.39 8.68
C ALA A 122 -10.54 -4.73 9.00
N ASN A 123 -11.58 -5.00 8.20
CA ASN A 123 -12.94 -4.50 8.43
C ASN A 123 -13.53 -5.03 9.73
N THR A 124 -13.36 -6.31 10.08
CA THR A 124 -13.89 -6.85 11.34
C THR A 124 -13.28 -6.18 12.59
N LYS A 125 -12.07 -5.63 12.47
CA LYS A 125 -11.42 -4.83 13.52
C LYS A 125 -11.68 -3.32 13.42
N LEU A 126 -11.96 -2.80 12.22
CA LEU A 126 -12.29 -1.40 11.96
C LEU A 126 -13.80 -1.09 12.10
N ASP A 127 -14.67 -2.08 11.94
CA ASP A 127 -16.12 -1.96 12.03
C ASP A 127 -16.65 -1.55 13.41
N PRO A 128 -16.07 -1.96 14.57
CA PRO A 128 -16.43 -1.38 15.86
C PRO A 128 -15.95 0.07 16.05
N ILE A 129 -15.08 0.58 15.16
CA ILE A 129 -14.62 1.98 15.17
C ILE A 129 -15.53 2.81 14.26
N SER A 130 -15.88 2.31 13.07
CA SER A 130 -16.78 3.00 12.14
C SER A 130 -18.20 3.13 12.69
N SER A 131 -18.71 2.11 13.40
CA SER A 131 -20.00 2.17 14.10
C SER A 131 -20.00 3.19 15.26
N ARG A 132 -18.93 3.26 16.06
CA ARG A 132 -18.79 4.28 17.13
C ARG A 132 -18.67 5.72 16.62
N ILE A 133 -18.01 5.93 15.47
CA ILE A 133 -17.92 7.25 14.82
C ILE A 133 -19.29 7.66 14.26
N ARG A 134 -20.02 6.71 13.66
CA ARG A 134 -21.35 6.94 13.12
C ARG A 134 -22.37 7.30 14.21
N GLU A 135 -22.35 6.60 15.34
CA GLU A 135 -23.17 6.95 16.52
C GLU A 135 -22.84 8.35 17.08
N ARG A 136 -21.56 8.72 17.12
CA ARG A 136 -21.16 10.08 17.54
C ARG A 136 -21.60 11.18 16.57
N LEU A 137 -21.58 10.90 15.26
CA LEU A 137 -22.03 11.85 14.24
C LEU A 137 -23.56 11.97 14.19
N GLU A 138 -24.30 10.88 14.38
CA GLU A 138 -25.76 10.86 14.44
C GLU A 138 -26.30 11.44 15.76
N GLY A 139 -25.57 11.29 16.87
CA GLY A 139 -25.92 11.87 18.18
C GLY A 139 -25.58 13.37 18.34
N ALA A 140 -24.68 13.92 17.54
CA ALA A 140 -24.39 15.36 17.50
C ALA A 140 -25.32 16.16 16.57
N ALA A 141 -26.18 15.46 15.83
CA ALA A 141 -27.14 16.03 14.88
C ALA A 141 -28.59 16.10 15.45
N GLN A 142 -28.77 15.87 16.75
CA GLN A 142 -30.04 16.07 17.48
C GLN A 142 -29.98 17.28 18.38
#